data_AF-A0A0W8F518-F1
#
_entry.id   AF-A0A0W8F518-F1
#
_cell.length_a   1.000
_cell.length_b   1.000
_cell.length_c   1.000
_cell.angle_alpha   90.00
_cell.angle_beta   90.00
_cell.angle_gamma   90.00
#
_symmetry.space_group_name_H-M   'P 1'
#
loop_
_entity.id
_entity.type
_entity.pdbx_description
1 polymer ?
#
loop_
_entity_poly.entity_id
_entity_poly.type
_entity_poly.pdbx_seq_one_letter_code
_entity_poly.pdbx_strand_id
1 'polypeptide(L)'
;MVNIVVDADIPLNPSSEEVKAAGGSLINLINEIDPFDRNVTIFVSGEMATVYRLGITSQGAMSNHELALYGNNTGENLSSLSAAEQEEIIKDANNRLYSCYICGGKHVDIKGFRPQGFEQNEHTLRVLENLSIIYNAGFQQGLIYMPGHENDSWPYLIDGFNVYAVPISTTDVNGEKAVLYDKYIDEEMGLSGSQWQDLLQSQFDENAKAGAPTVVIFSNLVSGNGEFLDAYRNFLNYAESQGARFLTTFQLVDMAAAKNSASSIPELEEARKGAEDVSPDEKGAIADCPNCDEASSGKGASIINFSIRKNESCINCTQNSTNSTEVV
;
A
#
# COMPACT_ATOMS: atom_id res chain seq x y z
N MET A 1 10.80 1.04 -14.44
CA MET A 1 9.97 0.24 -13.52
C MET A 1 9.29 1.21 -12.59
N VAL A 2 8.05 0.92 -12.21
CA VAL A 2 7.27 1.77 -11.30
C VAL A 2 6.74 0.90 -10.17
N ASN A 3 6.92 1.36 -8.95
CA ASN A 3 6.25 0.82 -7.78
C ASN A 3 5.27 1.88 -7.27
N ILE A 4 3.99 1.56 -7.37
CA ILE A 4 2.90 2.40 -6.87
C ILE A 4 2.61 1.95 -5.44
N VAL A 5 2.79 2.88 -4.52
CA VAL A 5 2.43 2.74 -3.12
C VAL A 5 1.14 3.51 -2.88
N VAL A 6 0.13 2.84 -2.32
CA VAL A 6 -1.09 3.49 -1.86
C VAL A 6 -1.14 3.45 -0.35
N ASP A 7 -1.17 4.61 0.29
CA ASP A 7 -1.44 4.71 1.73
C ASP A 7 -2.97 4.71 1.91
N ALA A 8 -3.50 3.64 2.51
CA ALA A 8 -4.91 3.46 2.81
C ALA A 8 -5.17 3.79 4.27
N ASP A 9 -5.70 4.98 4.51
CA ASP A 9 -5.92 5.54 5.84
C ASP A 9 -7.29 6.22 5.96
N ILE A 10 -7.61 6.70 7.16
CA ILE A 10 -8.80 7.50 7.45
C ILE A 10 -8.40 8.85 8.07
N PRO A 11 -9.24 9.90 7.99
CA PRO A 11 -8.96 11.16 8.68
C PRO A 11 -8.89 10.97 10.20
N LEU A 12 -8.13 11.82 10.88
CA LEU A 12 -8.03 11.80 12.34
C LEU A 12 -9.40 12.10 12.99
N ASN A 13 -9.84 11.24 13.90
CA ASN A 13 -11.17 11.31 14.55
C ASN A 13 -12.34 11.38 13.55
N PRO A 14 -12.48 10.40 12.65
CA PRO A 14 -13.40 10.52 11.53
C PRO A 14 -14.85 10.30 11.95
N SER A 15 -15.75 11.03 11.30
CA SER A 15 -17.18 10.70 11.25
C SER A 15 -17.43 9.44 10.39
N SER A 16 -18.63 8.87 10.52
CA SER A 16 -19.02 7.71 9.71
C SER A 16 -19.06 8.03 8.21
N GLU A 17 -19.41 9.25 7.83
CA GLU A 17 -19.35 9.73 6.46
C GLU A 17 -17.92 9.82 5.94
N GLU A 18 -16.98 10.30 6.76
CA GLU A 18 -15.56 10.40 6.39
C GLU A 18 -14.92 9.02 6.21
N VAL A 19 -15.26 8.02 7.03
CA VAL A 19 -14.82 6.64 6.82
C VAL A 19 -15.31 6.09 5.47
N LYS A 20 -16.58 6.33 5.13
CA LYS A 20 -17.13 5.92 3.82
C LYS A 20 -16.42 6.63 2.67
N ALA A 21 -16.16 7.93 2.82
CA ALA A 21 -15.46 8.72 1.82
C ALA A 21 -14.03 8.21 1.62
N ALA A 22 -13.29 7.92 2.70
CA ALA A 22 -11.95 7.35 2.64
C ALA A 22 -11.94 5.99 1.92
N GLY A 23 -12.91 5.12 2.22
CA GLY A 23 -13.09 3.85 1.52
C GLY A 23 -13.40 4.03 0.03
N GLY A 24 -14.33 4.92 -0.33
CA GLY A 24 -14.62 5.25 -1.73
C GLY A 24 -13.41 5.82 -2.48
N SER A 25 -12.62 6.62 -1.80
CA SER A 25 -11.41 7.25 -2.34
C SER A 25 -10.31 6.21 -2.61
N LEU A 26 -10.16 5.21 -1.72
CA LEU A 26 -9.31 4.05 -1.98
C LEU A 26 -9.79 3.28 -3.22
N ILE A 27 -11.09 3.00 -3.33
CA ILE A 27 -11.66 2.30 -4.49
C ILE A 27 -11.42 3.07 -5.80
N ASN A 28 -11.43 4.41 -5.77
CA ASN A 28 -11.11 5.20 -6.95
C ASN A 28 -9.68 4.99 -7.43
N LEU A 29 -8.70 4.93 -6.51
CA LEU A 29 -7.31 4.61 -6.86
C LEU A 29 -7.21 3.19 -7.43
N ILE A 30 -7.83 2.21 -6.78
CA ILE A 30 -7.78 0.81 -7.21
C ILE A 30 -8.44 0.59 -8.58
N ASN A 31 -9.50 1.34 -8.90
CA ASN A 31 -10.14 1.26 -10.22
C ASN A 31 -9.23 1.70 -11.37
N GLU A 32 -8.12 2.38 -11.09
CA GLU A 32 -7.08 2.68 -12.08
C GLU A 32 -5.95 1.63 -12.08
N ILE A 33 -6.02 0.60 -11.25
CA ILE A 33 -5.04 -0.49 -11.15
C ILE A 33 -5.60 -1.78 -11.78
N ASP A 34 -6.69 -2.31 -11.23
CA ASP A 34 -7.17 -3.66 -11.55
C ASP A 34 -7.66 -3.86 -12.98
N PRO A 35 -8.45 -2.94 -13.57
CA PRO A 35 -8.93 -3.13 -14.93
C PRO A 35 -7.79 -3.19 -15.97
N PHE A 36 -6.60 -2.73 -15.58
CA PHE A 36 -5.40 -2.63 -16.40
C PHE A 36 -4.31 -3.65 -16.01
N ASP A 37 -4.60 -4.59 -15.11
CA ASP A 37 -3.65 -5.64 -14.65
C ASP A 37 -2.31 -5.06 -14.13
N ARG A 38 -2.39 -3.91 -13.46
CA ARG A 38 -1.22 -3.25 -12.86
C ARG A 38 -1.00 -3.82 -11.46
N ASN A 39 0.27 -3.94 -11.04
CA ASN A 39 0.60 -4.34 -9.68
C ASN A 39 0.71 -3.13 -8.76
N VAL A 40 0.25 -3.27 -7.52
CA VAL A 40 0.24 -2.20 -6.49
C VAL A 40 0.55 -2.76 -5.10
N THR A 41 1.13 -1.94 -4.25
CA THR A 41 1.19 -2.21 -2.80
C THR A 41 0.33 -1.20 -2.05
N ILE A 42 -0.60 -1.71 -1.25
CA ILE A 42 -1.50 -0.92 -0.42
C ILE A 42 -1.01 -1.06 1.03
N PHE A 43 -0.48 0.01 1.60
CA PHE A 43 -0.14 0.05 3.00
C PHE A 43 -1.38 0.51 3.78
N VAL A 44 -1.87 -0.34 4.67
CA VAL A 44 -3.16 -0.17 5.34
C VAL A 44 -2.91 0.16 6.81
N SER A 45 -3.50 1.24 7.31
CA SER A 45 -3.44 1.55 8.75
C SER A 45 -4.31 0.56 9.53
N GLY A 46 -3.94 0.27 10.77
CA GLY A 46 -4.75 -0.59 11.64
C GLY A 46 -6.18 -0.07 11.85
N GLU A 47 -6.36 1.25 11.95
CA GLU A 47 -7.68 1.89 11.99
C GLU A 47 -8.48 1.61 10.72
N MET A 48 -7.90 1.82 9.53
CA MET A 48 -8.55 1.53 8.24
C MET A 48 -8.92 0.05 8.10
N ALA A 49 -8.01 -0.86 8.47
CA ALA A 49 -8.26 -2.31 8.49
C ALA A 49 -9.43 -2.68 9.42
N THR A 50 -9.64 -1.92 10.50
CA THR A 50 -10.72 -2.15 11.44
C THR A 50 -12.07 -1.67 10.91
N VAL A 51 -12.12 -0.41 10.45
CA VAL A 51 -13.40 0.24 10.09
C VAL A 51 -13.87 -0.10 8.67
N TYR A 52 -12.95 -0.51 7.79
CA TYR A 52 -13.22 -0.85 6.38
C TYR A 52 -12.82 -2.28 6.03
N ARG A 53 -12.85 -3.19 7.03
CA ARG A 53 -12.34 -4.56 6.95
C ARG A 53 -12.75 -5.32 5.69
N LEU A 54 -14.04 -5.35 5.34
CA LEU A 54 -14.51 -6.08 4.16
C LEU A 54 -13.90 -5.55 2.84
N GLY A 55 -13.71 -4.24 2.74
CA GLY A 55 -13.08 -3.63 1.57
C GLY A 55 -11.59 -3.93 1.51
N ILE A 56 -10.90 -3.94 2.65
CA ILE A 56 -9.49 -4.35 2.72
C ILE A 56 -9.33 -5.84 2.40
N THR A 57 -10.16 -6.71 2.97
CA THR A 57 -10.18 -8.14 2.66
C THR A 57 -10.38 -8.38 1.16
N SER A 58 -11.25 -7.61 0.50
CA SER A 58 -11.47 -7.78 -0.94
C SER A 58 -10.26 -7.35 -1.78
N GLN A 59 -9.49 -6.35 -1.34
CA GLN A 59 -8.22 -5.98 -1.97
C GLN A 59 -7.18 -7.09 -1.78
N GLY A 60 -7.06 -7.62 -0.56
CA GLY A 60 -6.11 -8.70 -0.24
C GLY A 60 -6.35 -10.01 -0.98
N ALA A 61 -7.54 -10.21 -1.55
CA ALA A 61 -7.87 -11.37 -2.37
C ALA A 61 -7.43 -11.22 -3.84
N MET A 62 -6.94 -10.05 -4.27
CA MET A 62 -6.53 -9.80 -5.65
C MET A 62 -5.06 -10.17 -5.87
N SER A 63 -4.76 -10.88 -6.96
CA SER A 63 -3.41 -11.42 -7.22
C SER A 63 -2.36 -10.37 -7.58
N ASN A 64 -2.79 -9.20 -8.05
CA ASN A 64 -1.95 -8.06 -8.40
C ASN A 64 -1.77 -7.07 -7.24
N HIS A 65 -2.38 -7.34 -6.08
CA HIS A 65 -2.28 -6.51 -4.89
C HIS A 65 -1.34 -7.14 -3.88
N GLU A 66 -0.56 -6.27 -3.23
CA GLU A 66 0.12 -6.58 -1.99
C GLU A 66 -0.46 -5.70 -0.88
N LEU A 67 -0.83 -6.30 0.26
CA LEU A 67 -1.18 -5.54 1.46
C LEU A 67 0.01 -5.50 2.43
N ALA A 68 0.28 -4.31 2.98
CA ALA A 68 1.36 -4.04 3.92
C ALA A 68 0.87 -3.12 5.06
N LEU A 69 1.67 -2.94 6.11
CA LEU A 69 1.28 -2.15 7.29
C LEU A 69 1.60 -0.66 7.13
N TYR A 70 0.63 0.22 7.36
CA TYR A 70 0.81 1.67 7.43
C TYR A 70 0.59 2.21 8.85
N GLY A 71 1.41 1.74 9.79
CA GLY A 71 1.18 2.04 11.20
C GLY A 71 -0.14 1.48 11.74
N ASN A 72 -0.52 1.91 12.94
CA ASN A 72 -1.79 1.52 13.54
C ASN A 72 -2.81 2.67 13.50
N ASN A 73 -2.45 3.82 14.06
CA ASN A 73 -3.36 4.95 14.25
C ASN A 73 -2.91 6.16 13.43
N THR A 74 -3.87 6.87 12.85
CA THR A 74 -3.63 8.06 12.04
C THR A 74 -2.84 9.12 12.82
N GLY A 75 -1.74 9.61 12.24
CA GLY A 75 -0.88 10.64 12.82
C GLY A 75 0.13 10.13 13.84
N GLU A 76 0.44 8.83 13.86
CA GLU A 76 1.43 8.28 14.78
C GLU A 76 2.85 8.79 14.49
N ASN A 77 3.63 8.99 15.57
CA ASN A 77 5.06 9.24 15.49
C ASN A 77 5.78 8.18 16.35
N LEU A 78 6.19 7.09 15.71
CA LEU A 78 6.85 5.98 16.40
C LEU A 78 8.22 6.37 16.97
N SER A 79 8.94 7.28 16.30
CA SER A 79 10.29 7.67 16.72
C SER A 79 10.32 8.33 18.10
N SER A 80 9.21 8.96 18.50
CA SER A 80 9.00 9.60 19.81
C SER A 80 8.63 8.66 20.96
N LEU A 81 8.26 7.40 20.65
CA LEU A 81 7.76 6.42 21.62
C LEU A 81 8.86 5.49 22.14
N SER A 82 8.63 4.88 23.30
CA SER A 82 9.50 3.83 23.82
C SER A 82 9.45 2.56 22.97
N ALA A 83 10.49 1.73 23.06
CA ALA A 83 10.56 0.47 22.31
C ALA A 83 9.35 -0.45 22.57
N ALA A 84 8.86 -0.51 23.82
CA ALA A 84 7.72 -1.34 24.18
C ALA A 84 6.41 -0.82 23.58
N GLU A 85 6.20 0.50 23.57
CA GLU A 85 5.03 1.12 22.95
C GLU A 85 5.03 0.93 21.43
N GLN A 86 6.19 1.10 20.78
CA GLN A 86 6.32 0.81 19.35
C GLN A 86 6.00 -0.66 19.04
N GLU A 87 6.51 -1.59 19.85
CA GLU A 87 6.24 -3.02 19.70
C GLU A 87 4.75 -3.35 19.83
N GLU A 88 4.07 -2.78 20.82
CA GLU A 88 2.64 -2.96 21.04
C GLU A 88 1.82 -2.44 19.84
N ILE A 89 2.13 -1.23 19.37
CA ILE A 89 1.42 -0.58 18.25
C ILE A 89 1.57 -1.38 16.96
N ILE A 90 2.80 -1.79 16.61
CA ILE A 90 3.06 -2.51 15.36
C ILE A 90 2.45 -3.91 15.41
N LYS A 91 2.50 -4.60 16.57
CA LYS A 91 1.83 -5.90 16.74
C LYS A 91 0.31 -5.79 16.61
N ASP A 92 -0.29 -4.76 17.20
CA ASP A 92 -1.73 -4.54 17.07
C ASP A 92 -2.13 -4.27 15.61
N ALA A 93 -1.38 -3.40 14.90
CA ALA A 93 -1.59 -3.17 13.47
C ALA A 93 -1.48 -4.47 12.65
N ASN A 94 -0.44 -5.27 12.92
CA ASN A 94 -0.23 -6.57 12.27
C ASN A 94 -1.43 -7.50 12.49
N ASN A 95 -1.91 -7.62 13.73
CA ASN A 95 -3.06 -8.47 14.06
C ASN A 95 -4.34 -8.00 13.34
N ARG A 96 -4.58 -6.69 13.25
CA ARG A 96 -5.74 -6.11 12.57
C ARG A 96 -5.72 -6.41 11.07
N LEU A 97 -4.59 -6.21 10.41
CA LEU A 97 -4.46 -6.49 8.97
C LEU A 97 -4.48 -8.00 8.69
N TYR A 98 -3.81 -8.82 9.51
CA TYR A 98 -3.79 -10.28 9.36
C TYR A 98 -5.20 -10.88 9.46
N SER A 99 -6.06 -10.23 10.24
CA SER A 99 -7.46 -10.58 10.40
C SER A 99 -8.34 -10.24 9.18
N CYS A 100 -7.82 -9.53 8.17
CA CYS A 100 -8.55 -9.19 6.95
C CYS A 100 -8.48 -10.32 5.89
N TYR A 101 -9.14 -11.45 6.16
CA TYR A 101 -9.14 -12.61 5.26
C TYR A 101 -10.56 -13.12 4.94
N ILE A 102 -10.65 -13.98 3.92
CA ILE A 102 -11.88 -14.69 3.53
C ILE A 102 -11.86 -16.07 4.18
N CYS A 103 -12.95 -16.48 4.84
CA CYS A 103 -13.07 -17.84 5.40
C CYS A 103 -12.85 -18.91 4.32
N GLY A 104 -11.94 -19.85 4.57
CA GLY A 104 -11.53 -20.87 3.60
C GLY A 104 -10.67 -20.35 2.44
N GLY A 105 -10.25 -19.09 2.50
CA GLY A 105 -9.27 -18.46 1.60
C GLY A 105 -7.86 -18.51 2.18
N LYS A 106 -7.08 -17.45 1.93
CA LYS A 106 -5.73 -17.27 2.44
C LYS A 106 -5.66 -16.09 3.40
N HIS A 107 -4.74 -16.14 4.36
CA HIS A 107 -4.41 -14.95 5.14
C HIS A 107 -3.69 -13.92 4.28
N VAL A 108 -3.71 -12.67 4.75
CA VAL A 108 -2.83 -11.64 4.23
C VAL A 108 -1.40 -11.99 4.64
N ASP A 109 -0.53 -12.11 3.64
CA ASP A 109 0.89 -12.34 3.82
C ASP A 109 1.60 -10.99 3.94
N ILE A 110 1.69 -10.49 5.17
CA ILE A 110 2.16 -9.14 5.50
C ILE A 110 3.69 -9.13 5.47
N LYS A 111 4.26 -8.52 4.43
CA LYS A 111 5.72 -8.48 4.19
C LYS A 111 6.36 -7.12 4.38
N GLY A 112 5.52 -6.09 4.42
CA GLY A 112 5.94 -4.71 4.34
C GLY A 112 5.44 -3.89 5.51
N PHE A 113 6.24 -2.90 5.87
CA PHE A 113 5.85 -1.85 6.80
C PHE A 113 6.22 -0.48 6.24
N ARG A 114 5.40 0.52 6.54
CA ARG A 114 5.67 1.93 6.26
C ARG A 114 5.27 2.75 7.50
N PRO A 115 6.22 3.44 8.14
CA PRO A 115 5.89 4.34 9.24
C PRO A 115 5.17 5.58 8.72
N GLN A 116 4.17 6.05 9.47
CA GLN A 116 3.50 7.31 9.15
C GLN A 116 4.48 8.47 9.33
N GLY A 117 4.41 9.47 8.43
CA GLY A 117 5.31 10.61 8.45
C GLY A 117 6.80 10.27 8.28
N PHE A 118 7.14 9.03 7.89
CA PHE A 118 8.51 8.51 7.89
C PHE A 118 9.16 8.46 9.29
N GLU A 119 8.36 8.50 10.35
CA GLU A 119 8.84 8.55 11.74
C GLU A 119 9.19 7.16 12.26
N GLN A 120 10.48 6.88 12.40
CA GLN A 120 11.00 5.58 12.80
C GLN A 120 12.38 5.67 13.44
N ASN A 121 12.80 4.61 14.13
CA ASN A 121 14.16 4.47 14.65
C ASN A 121 14.60 2.99 14.69
N GLU A 122 15.78 2.71 15.27
CA GLU A 122 16.29 1.34 15.38
C GLU A 122 15.31 0.40 16.11
N HIS A 123 14.57 0.88 17.11
CA HIS A 123 13.59 0.04 17.80
C HIS A 123 12.49 -0.42 16.85
N THR A 124 12.02 0.45 15.95
CA THR A 124 11.07 0.10 14.90
C THR A 124 11.61 -1.06 14.06
N LEU A 125 12.86 -0.95 13.57
CA LEU A 125 13.49 -1.98 12.74
C LEU A 125 13.61 -3.34 13.47
N ARG A 126 13.92 -3.34 14.77
CA ARG A 126 13.97 -4.58 15.57
C ARG A 126 12.59 -5.23 15.72
N VAL A 127 11.53 -4.45 15.87
CA VAL A 127 10.17 -4.98 15.92
C VAL A 127 9.80 -5.61 14.58
N LEU A 128 10.13 -4.96 13.46
CA LEU A 128 9.89 -5.51 12.12
C LEU A 128 10.59 -6.85 11.91
N GLU A 129 11.86 -6.95 12.30
CA GLU A 129 12.64 -8.20 12.23
C GLU A 129 11.98 -9.31 13.08
N ASN A 130 11.57 -9.00 14.31
CA ASN A 130 10.89 -9.95 15.19
C ASN A 130 9.53 -10.43 14.65
N LEU A 131 8.89 -9.63 13.80
CA LEU A 131 7.64 -9.96 13.11
C LEU A 131 7.88 -10.61 11.74
N SER A 132 9.13 -10.87 11.36
CA SER A 132 9.50 -11.39 10.03
C SER A 132 9.02 -10.50 8.88
N ILE A 133 8.90 -9.18 9.13
CA ILE A 133 8.63 -8.19 8.09
C ILE A 133 9.89 -7.99 7.25
N ILE A 134 9.75 -8.16 5.94
CA ILE A 134 10.86 -8.26 5.00
C ILE A 134 11.40 -6.90 4.60
N TYR A 135 10.53 -5.90 4.48
CA TYR A 135 10.94 -4.58 4.03
C TYR A 135 10.22 -3.44 4.73
N ASN A 136 10.87 -2.28 4.68
CA ASN A 136 10.42 -1.05 5.27
C ASN A 136 10.49 0.10 4.26
N ALA A 137 9.34 0.69 3.94
CA ALA A 137 9.18 1.82 3.01
C ALA A 137 9.16 3.19 3.72
N GLY A 138 9.89 3.31 4.84
CA GLY A 138 10.09 4.56 5.59
C GLY A 138 11.31 5.38 5.18
N PHE A 139 12.01 5.02 4.11
CA PHE A 139 13.24 5.70 3.66
C PHE A 139 12.96 6.60 2.45
N GLN A 140 13.78 7.63 2.25
CA GLN A 140 13.65 8.61 1.16
C GLN A 140 15.01 8.80 0.51
N GLN A 141 15.08 8.65 -0.82
CA GLN A 141 16.33 8.71 -1.58
C GLN A 141 17.10 10.01 -1.33
N GLY A 142 18.22 9.93 -0.60
CA GLY A 142 19.07 11.08 -0.27
C GLY A 142 18.47 12.10 0.71
N LEU A 143 17.39 11.76 1.41
CA LEU A 143 16.84 12.53 2.54
C LEU A 143 16.82 11.72 3.83
N ILE A 144 16.32 10.48 3.78
CA ILE A 144 16.22 9.56 4.92
C ILE A 144 16.82 8.23 4.48
N TYR A 145 18.01 7.92 4.96
CA TYR A 145 18.80 6.75 4.54
C TYR A 145 19.63 6.22 5.71
N MET A 146 20.05 4.96 5.59
CA MET A 146 21.08 4.41 6.46
C MET A 146 22.46 4.89 5.99
N PRO A 147 23.45 5.09 6.89
CA PRO A 147 24.79 5.54 6.51
C PRO A 147 25.40 4.69 5.40
N GLY A 148 25.91 5.32 4.33
CA GLY A 148 26.46 4.63 3.16
C GLY A 148 25.47 4.34 2.03
N HIS A 149 24.18 4.67 2.23
CA HIS A 149 23.10 4.49 1.26
C HIS A 149 22.49 5.82 0.80
N GLU A 150 23.23 6.92 0.90
CA GLU A 150 22.79 8.28 0.56
C GLU A 150 22.21 8.38 -0.87
N ASN A 151 22.76 7.60 -1.80
CA ASN A 151 22.43 7.67 -3.22
C ASN A 151 21.66 6.45 -3.72
N ASP A 152 21.31 5.52 -2.83
CA ASP A 152 20.63 4.29 -3.24
C ASP A 152 19.18 4.58 -3.61
N SER A 153 18.83 4.23 -4.85
CA SER A 153 17.47 4.31 -5.39
C SER A 153 16.79 2.94 -5.48
N TRP A 154 17.55 1.86 -5.28
CA TRP A 154 17.05 0.49 -5.25
C TRP A 154 16.88 0.05 -3.81
N PRO A 155 15.96 -0.88 -3.50
CA PRO A 155 15.93 -1.49 -2.18
C PRO A 155 17.28 -2.12 -1.83
N TYR A 156 17.66 -2.01 -0.56
CA TYR A 156 18.91 -2.57 -0.03
C TYR A 156 18.67 -3.20 1.33
N LEU A 157 19.44 -4.25 1.64
CA LEU A 157 19.40 -4.87 2.96
C LEU A 157 20.09 -3.91 3.95
N ILE A 158 19.43 -3.64 5.08
CA ILE A 158 19.99 -2.74 6.09
C ILE A 158 21.08 -3.47 6.88
N ASP A 159 22.26 -2.87 6.97
CA ASP A 159 23.37 -3.41 7.75
C ASP A 159 22.96 -3.66 9.22
N GLY A 160 23.09 -4.92 9.66
CA GLY A 160 22.77 -5.34 11.03
C GLY A 160 21.31 -5.70 11.29
N PHE A 161 20.48 -5.78 10.25
CA PHE A 161 19.06 -6.18 10.32
C PHE A 161 18.73 -7.14 9.18
N ASN A 162 17.72 -7.98 9.39
CA ASN A 162 17.12 -8.80 8.32
C ASN A 162 15.91 -8.09 7.70
N VAL A 163 16.06 -6.81 7.37
CA VAL A 163 15.00 -5.95 6.81
C VAL A 163 15.58 -5.12 5.66
N TYR A 164 14.88 -5.08 4.54
CA TYR A 164 15.22 -4.21 3.42
C TYR A 164 14.70 -2.78 3.64
N ALA A 165 15.53 -1.79 3.41
CA ALA A 165 15.08 -0.42 3.19
C ALA A 165 14.55 -0.29 1.76
N VAL A 166 13.39 0.33 1.59
CA VAL A 166 12.84 0.73 0.29
C VAL A 166 12.85 2.26 0.20
N PRO A 167 13.80 2.85 -0.53
CA PRO A 167 13.85 4.29 -0.73
C PRO A 167 12.70 4.74 -1.62
N ILE A 168 11.86 5.64 -1.10
CA ILE A 168 10.90 6.38 -1.90
C ILE A 168 11.68 7.38 -2.77
N SER A 169 11.31 7.49 -4.05
CA SER A 169 11.98 8.41 -4.96
C SER A 169 11.78 9.86 -4.50
N THR A 170 12.76 10.70 -4.80
CA THR A 170 12.72 12.13 -4.53
C THR A 170 12.89 12.92 -5.82
N THR A 171 12.41 14.15 -5.83
CA THR A 171 12.56 15.11 -6.94
C THR A 171 13.00 16.48 -6.42
N ASP A 172 13.59 17.30 -7.28
CA ASP A 172 13.95 18.67 -6.92
C ASP A 172 12.80 19.63 -7.23
N VAL A 173 12.32 20.35 -6.22
CA VAL A 173 11.30 21.40 -6.35
C VAL A 173 11.86 22.69 -5.77
N ASN A 174 11.95 23.73 -6.60
CA ASN A 174 12.52 25.03 -6.21
C ASN A 174 13.95 24.96 -5.62
N GLY A 175 14.73 23.94 -5.99
CA GLY A 175 16.10 23.73 -5.51
C GLY A 175 16.19 22.98 -4.17
N GLU A 176 15.05 22.53 -3.63
CA GLU A 176 15.00 21.63 -2.47
C GLU A 176 14.50 20.25 -2.89
N LYS A 177 15.08 19.21 -2.29
CA LYS A 177 14.70 17.83 -2.57
C LYS A 177 13.41 17.49 -1.81
N ALA A 178 12.41 17.01 -2.53
CA ALA A 178 11.10 16.62 -2.04
C ALA A 178 10.84 15.13 -2.31
N VAL A 179 10.16 14.44 -1.39
CA VAL A 179 9.74 13.06 -1.62
C VAL A 179 8.56 12.98 -2.61
N LEU A 180 8.53 11.96 -3.46
CA LEU A 180 7.36 11.67 -4.31
C LEU A 180 6.22 11.08 -3.47
N TYR A 181 5.56 11.94 -2.71
CA TYR A 181 4.41 11.63 -1.88
C TYR A 181 3.37 12.74 -2.03
N ASP A 182 2.21 12.41 -2.59
CA ASP A 182 1.15 13.37 -2.90
C ASP A 182 0.74 14.25 -1.71
N LYS A 183 0.62 13.69 -0.51
CA LYS A 183 0.27 14.44 0.70
C LYS A 183 1.32 15.50 1.05
N TYR A 184 2.61 15.18 0.93
CA TYR A 184 3.68 16.16 1.15
C TYR A 184 3.65 17.26 0.08
N ILE A 185 3.41 16.88 -1.18
CA ILE A 185 3.33 17.80 -2.31
C ILE A 185 2.14 18.77 -2.20
N ASP A 186 0.99 18.28 -1.75
CA ASP A 186 -0.22 19.08 -1.53
C ASP A 186 -0.07 19.96 -0.28
N GLU A 187 0.15 19.34 0.89
CA GLU A 187 0.04 20.03 2.18
C GLU A 187 1.25 20.91 2.51
N GLU A 188 2.47 20.46 2.21
CA GLU A 188 3.70 21.17 2.58
C GLU A 188 4.24 22.05 1.45
N MET A 189 4.08 21.62 0.19
CA MET A 189 4.59 22.36 -0.97
C MET A 189 3.52 23.22 -1.66
N GLY A 190 2.23 22.96 -1.41
CA GLY A 190 1.12 23.72 -1.98
C GLY A 190 1.04 23.63 -3.51
N LEU A 191 1.46 22.51 -4.10
CA LEU A 191 1.40 22.31 -5.55
C LEU A 191 0.03 21.77 -5.97
N SER A 192 -0.47 22.24 -7.11
CA SER A 192 -1.69 21.71 -7.73
C SER A 192 -1.49 20.30 -8.31
N GLY A 193 -2.59 19.58 -8.54
CA GLY A 193 -2.57 18.28 -9.21
C GLY A 193 -1.87 18.30 -10.58
N SER A 194 -1.99 19.39 -11.34
CA SER A 194 -1.28 19.54 -12.62
C SER A 194 0.24 19.62 -12.46
N GLN A 195 0.72 20.37 -11.46
CA GLN A 195 2.14 20.46 -11.15
C GLN A 195 2.67 19.14 -10.58
N TRP A 196 1.86 18.45 -9.77
CA TRP A 196 2.17 17.11 -9.30
C TRP A 196 2.34 16.12 -10.46
N GLN A 197 1.44 16.15 -11.44
CA GLN A 197 1.56 15.33 -12.65
C GLN A 197 2.87 15.58 -13.41
N ASP A 198 3.25 16.85 -13.60
CA ASP A 198 4.48 17.20 -14.31
C ASP A 198 5.72 16.67 -13.55
N LEU A 199 5.74 16.78 -12.21
CA LEU A 199 6.80 16.23 -11.37
C LEU A 199 6.89 14.70 -11.49
N LEU A 200 5.75 14.00 -11.45
CA LEU A 200 5.69 12.55 -11.61
C LEU A 200 6.30 12.08 -12.94
N GLN A 201 5.91 12.73 -14.04
CA GLN A 201 6.41 12.38 -15.37
C GLN A 201 7.90 12.69 -15.52
N SER A 202 8.33 13.87 -15.07
CA SER A 202 9.75 14.26 -15.13
C SER A 202 10.63 13.30 -14.32
N GLN A 203 10.24 13.00 -13.08
CA GLN A 203 11.03 12.12 -12.23
C GLN A 203 11.05 10.68 -12.73
N PHE A 204 9.94 10.20 -13.32
CA PHE A 204 9.91 8.90 -13.97
C PHE A 204 10.91 8.82 -15.14
N ASP A 205 10.96 9.83 -16.00
CA ASP A 205 11.89 9.89 -17.13
C ASP A 205 13.36 9.93 -16.67
N GLU A 206 13.65 10.69 -15.62
CA GLU A 206 14.98 10.75 -15.02
C GLU A 206 15.41 9.40 -14.43
N ASN A 207 14.54 8.77 -13.65
CA ASN A 207 14.80 7.45 -13.07
C ASN A 207 14.98 6.39 -14.16
N ALA A 208 14.15 6.44 -15.21
CA ALA A 208 14.27 5.53 -16.35
C ALA A 208 15.63 5.66 -17.05
N LYS A 209 16.10 6.90 -17.29
CA LYS A 209 17.44 7.16 -17.87
C LYS A 209 18.57 6.66 -16.96
N ALA A 210 18.40 6.76 -15.64
CA ALA A 210 19.37 6.29 -14.64
C ALA A 210 19.32 4.77 -14.38
N GLY A 211 18.31 4.06 -14.91
CA GLY A 211 18.09 2.64 -14.57
C GLY A 211 17.61 2.42 -13.13
N ALA A 212 17.03 3.45 -12.51
CA ALA A 212 16.44 3.42 -11.17
C ALA A 212 14.93 3.11 -11.22
N PRO A 213 14.37 2.47 -10.18
CA PRO A 213 12.91 2.37 -10.05
C PRO A 213 12.33 3.74 -9.70
N THR A 214 11.11 4.00 -10.14
CA THR A 214 10.30 5.12 -9.60
C THR A 214 9.39 4.53 -8.53
N VAL A 215 9.60 4.96 -7.29
CA VAL A 215 8.79 4.57 -6.13
C VAL A 215 8.04 5.81 -5.65
N VAL A 216 6.72 5.76 -5.70
CA VAL A 216 5.85 6.92 -5.44
C VAL A 216 4.67 6.52 -4.58
N ILE A 217 4.29 7.40 -3.65
CA ILE A 217 3.18 7.20 -2.74
C ILE A 217 2.00 8.10 -3.13
N PHE A 218 0.82 7.49 -3.11
CA PHE A 218 -0.47 8.15 -3.24
C PHE A 218 -1.33 7.85 -2.02
N SER A 219 -1.68 8.87 -1.25
CA SER A 219 -2.65 8.77 -0.16
C SER A 219 -4.07 8.68 -0.73
N ASN A 220 -4.88 7.74 -0.23
CA ASN A 220 -6.30 7.70 -0.57
C ASN A 220 -7.03 9.00 -0.17
N LEU A 221 -6.55 9.71 0.84
CA LEU A 221 -7.14 10.97 1.31
C LEU A 221 -6.81 12.17 0.41
N VAL A 222 -5.82 12.05 -0.49
CA VAL A 222 -5.39 13.11 -1.41
C VAL A 222 -5.70 12.72 -2.85
N SER A 223 -5.03 11.70 -3.37
CA SER A 223 -5.20 11.26 -4.77
C SER A 223 -6.43 10.42 -5.04
N GLY A 224 -7.27 10.16 -4.04
CA GLY A 224 -8.50 9.39 -4.24
C GLY A 224 -9.64 10.18 -4.90
N ASN A 225 -9.53 11.51 -5.06
CA ASN A 225 -10.50 12.36 -5.76
C ASN A 225 -9.85 13.58 -6.43
N GLY A 226 -10.65 14.31 -7.22
CA GLY A 226 -10.28 15.64 -7.72
C GLY A 226 -9.08 15.64 -8.67
N GLU A 227 -8.34 16.75 -8.68
CA GLU A 227 -7.21 16.94 -9.61
C GLU A 227 -6.02 16.01 -9.33
N PHE A 228 -5.83 15.58 -8.08
CA PHE A 228 -4.78 14.61 -7.74
C PHE A 228 -5.11 13.20 -8.23
N LEU A 229 -6.40 12.81 -8.25
CA LEU A 229 -6.83 11.57 -8.92
C LEU A 229 -6.60 11.63 -10.43
N ASP A 230 -6.85 12.78 -11.05
CA ASP A 230 -6.57 12.96 -12.47
C ASP A 230 -5.06 12.89 -12.76
N ALA A 231 -4.23 13.51 -11.92
CA ALA A 231 -2.77 13.40 -11.99
C ALA A 231 -2.29 11.96 -11.86
N TYR A 232 -2.83 11.21 -10.89
CA TYR A 232 -2.57 9.79 -10.70
C TYR A 232 -2.91 8.97 -11.95
N ARG A 233 -4.14 9.10 -12.48
CA ARG A 233 -4.57 8.40 -13.70
C ARG A 233 -3.67 8.73 -14.88
N ASN A 234 -3.36 10.00 -15.09
CA ASN A 234 -2.55 10.46 -16.20
C ASN A 234 -1.11 9.96 -16.09
N PHE A 235 -0.53 9.93 -14.89
CA PHE A 235 0.79 9.36 -14.66
C PHE A 235 0.82 7.86 -14.95
N LEU A 236 -0.14 7.08 -14.47
CA LEU A 236 -0.20 5.63 -14.74
C LEU A 236 -0.25 5.36 -16.25
N ASN A 237 -1.13 6.05 -16.97
CA ASN A 237 -1.26 5.92 -18.42
C ASN A 237 0.02 6.36 -19.16
N TYR A 238 0.65 7.45 -18.69
CA TYR A 238 1.91 7.92 -19.24
C TYR A 238 3.01 6.87 -19.05
N ALA A 239 3.24 6.40 -17.83
CA ALA A 239 4.26 5.41 -17.52
C ALA A 239 4.06 4.12 -18.35
N GLU A 240 2.82 3.64 -18.46
CA GLU A 240 2.49 2.49 -19.31
C GLU A 240 2.80 2.74 -20.79
N SER A 241 2.47 3.93 -21.31
CA SER A 241 2.79 4.30 -22.70
C SER A 241 4.31 4.33 -22.98
N GLN A 242 5.12 4.55 -21.94
CA GLN A 242 6.58 4.47 -21.99
C GLN A 242 7.11 3.04 -21.74
N GLY A 243 6.24 2.04 -21.65
CA GLY A 243 6.61 0.64 -21.44
C GLY A 243 6.99 0.31 -19.99
N ALA A 244 6.48 1.08 -19.02
CA ALA A 244 6.73 0.78 -17.61
C ALA A 244 6.15 -0.58 -17.20
N ARG A 245 6.94 -1.35 -16.46
CA ARG A 245 6.45 -2.47 -15.66
C ARG A 245 6.08 -1.97 -14.27
N PHE A 246 4.83 -2.19 -13.88
CA PHE A 246 4.32 -1.96 -12.54
C PHE A 246 4.66 -3.15 -11.64
N LEU A 247 5.15 -2.87 -10.43
CA LEU A 247 5.60 -3.86 -9.47
C LEU A 247 4.98 -3.56 -8.10
N THR A 248 4.66 -4.61 -7.35
CA THR A 248 4.49 -4.47 -5.90
C THR A 248 5.85 -4.18 -5.25
N THR A 249 5.85 -3.67 -4.04
CA THR A 249 7.05 -3.34 -3.28
C THR A 249 7.85 -4.61 -2.97
N PHE A 250 7.18 -5.71 -2.61
CA PHE A 250 7.84 -7.00 -2.46
C PHE A 250 8.52 -7.47 -3.74
N GLN A 251 7.87 -7.33 -4.90
CA GLN A 251 8.49 -7.69 -6.19
C GLN A 251 9.72 -6.83 -6.48
N LEU A 252 9.69 -5.55 -6.11
CA LEU A 252 10.85 -4.66 -6.27
C LEU A 252 12.00 -5.08 -5.34
N VAL A 253 11.71 -5.44 -4.09
CA VAL A 253 12.69 -5.98 -3.13
C VAL A 253 13.28 -7.29 -3.63
N ASP A 254 12.44 -8.23 -4.10
CA ASP A 254 12.87 -9.52 -4.63
C ASP A 254 13.81 -9.35 -5.84
N MET A 255 13.49 -8.41 -6.73
CA MET A 255 14.36 -8.05 -7.85
C MET A 255 15.68 -7.44 -7.40
N ALA A 256 15.70 -6.64 -6.34
CA ALA A 256 16.92 -6.08 -5.78
C ALA A 256 17.80 -7.19 -5.17
N ALA A 257 17.19 -8.09 -4.39
CA ALA A 257 17.85 -9.24 -3.79
C ALA A 257 18.49 -10.16 -4.83
N ALA A 258 17.79 -10.44 -5.93
CA ALA A 258 18.28 -11.28 -7.02
C ALA A 258 19.53 -10.70 -7.71
N LYS A 259 19.74 -9.38 -7.66
CA LYS A 259 20.95 -8.74 -8.20
C LYS A 259 22.17 -8.89 -7.30
N ASN A 260 21.95 -9.12 -6.01
CA ASN A 260 23.01 -9.30 -5.02
C ASN A 260 22.68 -10.49 -4.13
N SER A 261 23.13 -11.69 -4.52
CA SER A 261 22.84 -12.93 -3.79
C SER A 261 23.28 -12.91 -2.32
N ALA A 262 24.25 -12.06 -1.95
CA ALA A 262 24.67 -11.87 -0.56
C ALA A 262 23.63 -11.12 0.30
N SER A 263 22.58 -10.57 -0.30
CA SER A 263 21.51 -9.85 0.37
C SER A 263 20.27 -10.71 0.68
N SER A 264 20.17 -11.95 0.19
CA SER A 264 18.99 -12.79 0.46
C SER A 264 18.86 -13.14 1.95
N ILE A 265 17.66 -13.01 2.49
CA ILE A 265 17.29 -13.38 3.86
C ILE A 265 16.31 -14.57 3.85
N PRO A 266 16.30 -15.43 4.89
CA PRO A 266 15.40 -16.59 4.95
C PRO A 266 13.92 -16.24 4.73
N GLU A 267 13.48 -15.12 5.29
CA GLU A 267 12.11 -14.61 5.20
C GLU A 267 11.71 -14.31 3.75
N LEU A 268 12.66 -13.85 2.92
CA LEU A 268 12.44 -13.60 1.49
C LEU A 268 12.16 -14.91 0.73
N GLU A 269 12.92 -15.97 1.04
CA GLU A 269 12.73 -17.29 0.42
C GLU A 269 11.40 -17.94 0.86
N GLU A 270 11.00 -17.75 2.12
CA GLU A 270 9.70 -18.21 2.60
C GLU A 270 8.55 -17.46 1.91
N ALA A 271 8.65 -16.13 1.83
CA ALA A 271 7.65 -15.28 1.19
C ALA A 271 7.47 -15.55 -0.31
N ARG A 272 8.46 -16.14 -1.00
CA ARG A 272 8.34 -16.60 -2.39
C ARG A 272 7.41 -17.80 -2.55
N LYS A 273 7.16 -18.57 -1.48
CA LYS A 273 6.20 -19.69 -1.49
C LYS A 273 4.75 -19.19 -1.46
N GLY A 274 4.54 -17.93 -1.05
CA GLY A 274 3.25 -17.25 -1.00
C GLY A 274 2.46 -17.52 0.27
N ALA A 275 1.30 -16.88 0.37
CA ALA A 275 0.45 -16.88 1.55
C ALA A 275 -0.06 -18.28 1.94
N GLU A 276 -0.13 -18.51 3.25
CA GLU A 276 -0.68 -19.71 3.87
C GLU A 276 -2.21 -19.78 3.69
N ASP A 277 -2.71 -21.01 3.51
CA ASP A 277 -4.14 -21.28 3.48
C ASP A 277 -4.72 -21.14 4.90
N VAL A 278 -5.87 -20.48 5.01
CA VAL A 278 -6.63 -20.40 6.26
C VAL A 278 -7.10 -21.82 6.61
N SER A 279 -6.83 -22.25 7.84
CA SER A 279 -7.23 -23.60 8.28
C SER A 279 -8.76 -23.76 8.21
N PRO A 280 -9.29 -24.92 7.74
CA PRO A 280 -10.73 -25.18 7.78
C PRO A 280 -11.33 -25.13 9.20
N ASP A 281 -10.50 -25.37 10.22
CA ASP A 281 -10.87 -25.31 11.64
C ASP A 281 -10.69 -23.91 12.24
N GLU A 282 -10.03 -22.99 11.52
CA GLU A 282 -9.98 -21.58 11.85
C GLU A 282 -11.35 -20.96 11.59
N LYS A 283 -12.23 -21.19 12.56
CA LYS A 283 -13.55 -20.60 12.60
C LYS A 283 -13.40 -19.09 12.81
N GLY A 284 -13.36 -18.35 11.71
CA GLY A 284 -14.29 -17.23 11.62
C GLY A 284 -15.68 -17.87 11.62
N ALA A 285 -16.34 -17.93 12.78
CA ALA A 285 -17.53 -18.75 12.96
C ALA A 285 -18.55 -18.50 11.82
N ILE A 286 -18.81 -19.54 11.02
CA ILE A 286 -19.74 -19.47 9.87
C ILE A 286 -21.19 -19.20 10.32
N ALA A 287 -21.48 -19.32 11.63
CA ALA A 287 -22.77 -18.97 12.21
C ALA A 287 -22.84 -17.55 12.78
N ASP A 288 -21.71 -16.91 13.06
CA ASP A 288 -21.60 -15.55 13.60
C ASP A 288 -20.19 -15.06 13.24
N CYS A 289 -20.06 -14.14 12.31
CA CYS A 289 -18.75 -13.60 11.96
C CYS A 289 -18.37 -12.63 13.09
N PRO A 290 -17.59 -13.05 14.12
CA PRO A 290 -17.65 -12.42 15.45
C PRO A 290 -17.17 -10.96 15.40
N ASN A 291 -16.32 -10.64 14.43
CA ASN A 291 -15.77 -9.29 14.24
C ASN A 291 -16.39 -8.51 13.08
N CYS A 292 -17.27 -9.09 12.27
CA CYS A 292 -18.06 -8.32 11.30
C CYS A 292 -19.33 -7.77 11.96
N ASP A 293 -19.89 -8.50 12.93
CA ASP A 293 -21.11 -8.10 13.64
C ASP A 293 -20.84 -7.30 14.93
N GLU A 294 -19.67 -7.41 15.58
CA GLU A 294 -19.32 -6.53 16.70
C GLU A 294 -18.97 -5.09 16.26
N ALA A 295 -18.65 -4.87 14.98
CA ALA A 295 -18.59 -3.53 14.40
C ALA A 295 -19.95 -2.81 14.41
N SER A 296 -21.06 -3.51 14.63
CA SER A 296 -22.41 -2.95 14.60
C SER A 296 -22.89 -2.30 15.90
N SER A 297 -21.99 -1.87 16.79
CA SER A 297 -22.36 -1.02 17.94
C SER A 297 -21.49 0.22 18.17
N GLY A 298 -20.47 0.44 17.33
CA GLY A 298 -19.78 1.73 17.20
C GLY A 298 -20.34 2.53 16.04
N LYS A 299 -20.48 3.86 16.17
CA LYS A 299 -20.92 4.76 15.09
C LYS A 299 -20.04 4.58 13.84
N GLY A 300 -20.47 3.81 12.83
CA GLY A 300 -19.79 3.80 11.53
C GLY A 300 -19.87 2.55 10.68
N ALA A 301 -20.25 1.38 11.21
CA ALA A 301 -20.34 0.18 10.36
C ALA A 301 -21.44 0.35 9.31
N SER A 302 -21.05 0.45 8.04
CA SER A 302 -21.96 0.49 6.91
C SER A 302 -21.67 -0.68 6.00
N ILE A 303 -22.73 -1.38 5.62
CA ILE A 303 -22.72 -2.36 4.54
C ILE A 303 -22.36 -1.58 3.27
N ILE A 304 -21.12 -1.74 2.80
CA ILE A 304 -20.63 -1.07 1.59
C ILE A 304 -20.95 -1.96 0.39
N ASN A 305 -21.80 -1.49 -0.51
CA ASN A 305 -21.90 -2.06 -1.86
C ASN A 305 -20.70 -1.57 -2.66
N PHE A 306 -19.80 -2.47 -3.05
CA PHE A 306 -18.68 -2.18 -3.95
C PHE A 306 -19.03 -2.60 -5.38
N SER A 307 -18.78 -1.71 -6.34
CA SER A 307 -18.83 -2.01 -7.77
C SER A 307 -17.42 -1.78 -8.34
N ILE A 308 -16.65 -2.85 -8.46
CA ILE A 308 -15.37 -2.84 -9.18
C ILE A 308 -15.68 -2.95 -10.67
N ARG A 309 -15.11 -2.07 -11.50
CA ARG A 309 -15.28 -2.16 -12.95
C ARG A 309 -14.52 -3.38 -13.48
N LYS A 310 -15.21 -4.52 -13.63
CA LYS A 310 -14.63 -5.67 -14.34
C LYS A 310 -14.58 -5.39 -15.83
N ASN A 311 -13.45 -5.71 -16.46
CA ASN A 311 -13.28 -5.65 -17.90
C ASN A 311 -14.22 -6.70 -18.54
N GLU A 312 -15.18 -6.28 -19.36
CA GLU A 312 -16.06 -7.21 -20.10
C GLU A 312 -15.27 -7.87 -21.23
N SER A 313 -14.47 -8.89 -20.93
CA SER A 313 -13.95 -9.78 -21.97
C SER A 313 -15.06 -10.75 -22.40
N CYS A 314 -15.88 -10.36 -23.38
CA CYS A 314 -16.84 -11.27 -24.00
C CYS A 314 -16.10 -12.28 -24.90
N ILE A 315 -15.73 -13.42 -24.33
CA ILE A 315 -15.25 -14.57 -25.10
C ILE A 315 -16.48 -15.43 -25.43
N ASN A 316 -16.99 -15.27 -26.66
CA ASN A 316 -18.07 -16.06 -27.28
C ASN A 316 -19.50 -15.96 -26.71
N CYS A 317 -20.18 -14.83 -26.92
CA CYS A 317 -21.65 -14.79 -26.83
C CYS A 317 -22.30 -14.60 -28.22
N THR A 318 -22.37 -15.67 -29.00
CA THR A 318 -23.56 -15.88 -29.83
C THR A 318 -24.64 -16.42 -28.93
N GLN A 319 -25.65 -15.62 -28.57
CA GLN A 319 -27.08 -15.95 -28.54
C GLN A 319 -27.89 -14.74 -28.01
N ASN A 320 -28.91 -14.36 -28.77
CA ASN A 320 -30.00 -13.50 -28.35
C ASN A 320 -30.61 -13.99 -27.03
N SER A 321 -30.82 -13.11 -26.05
CA SER A 321 -32.19 -12.70 -25.63
C SER A 321 -32.19 -11.89 -24.33
N THR A 322 -32.86 -10.74 -24.41
CA THR A 322 -33.77 -10.12 -23.42
C THR A 322 -33.29 -9.74 -22.02
N ASN A 323 -33.35 -8.42 -21.78
CA ASN A 323 -33.69 -7.72 -20.54
C ASN A 323 -34.18 -8.58 -19.37
N SER A 324 -33.51 -8.42 -18.24
CA SER A 324 -34.17 -8.32 -16.94
C SER A 324 -33.28 -7.50 -16.00
N THR A 325 -33.77 -6.32 -15.63
CA THR A 325 -33.47 -5.66 -14.37
C THR A 325 -33.78 -6.61 -13.23
N GLU A 326 -32.82 -6.86 -12.34
CA GLU A 326 -33.15 -7.16 -10.96
C GLU A 326 -32.10 -6.58 -10.03
N VAL A 327 -32.64 -5.87 -9.03
CA VAL A 327 -31.96 -5.24 -7.92
C VAL A 327 -31.82 -6.29 -6.83
N VAL A 328 -30.60 -6.66 -6.48
CA VAL A 328 -30.16 -7.03 -5.11
C VAL A 328 -28.71 -6.60 -4.97
#